data_AF-A0A8S3KIJ5-F1
#
_entry.id   AF-A0A8S3KIJ5-F1
#
_cell.length_a   1.000
_cell.length_b   1.000
_cell.length_c   1.000
_cell.angle_alpha   90.00
_cell.angle_beta   90.00
_cell.angle_gamma   90.00
#
_symmetry.space_group_name_H-M   'P 1'
#
loop_
_entity.id
_entity.type
_entity.pdbx_description
1 polymer ?
#
loop_
_entity_poly.entity_id
_entity_poly.type
_entity_poly.pdbx_seq_one_letter_code
_entity_poly.pdbx_strand_id
1 'polypeptide(L)'
;PDNDLKGWSENDAGISLRFGVDIVNEFLNQHKMDLICRAHKVVKEGYAFFADRRLVTVFSAPNYLGSFGNAGALMSVDKNLICSFMVLCISYYQ
;
A
#
# COMPACT_ATOMS: atom_id res chain seq x y z
N PRO A 1 -2.29 -8.12 -1.98
CA PRO A 1 -0.84 -8.37 -1.89
C PRO A 1 -0.51 -9.23 -0.67
N ASP A 2 0.21 -10.32 -0.92
CA ASP A 2 0.63 -11.30 0.07
C ASP A 2 2.03 -11.82 -0.30
N ASN A 3 2.97 -11.83 0.65
CA ASN A 3 4.37 -12.20 0.40
C ASN A 3 4.55 -13.72 0.27
N ASP A 4 3.67 -14.50 0.90
CA ASP A 4 3.78 -15.95 0.96
C ASP A 4 2.96 -16.63 -0.16
N LEU A 5 2.30 -15.83 -0.99
CA LEU A 5 1.47 -16.28 -2.11
C LEU A 5 2.23 -16.20 -3.43
N LYS A 6 2.05 -17.23 -4.27
CA LYS A 6 2.37 -17.21 -5.70
C LYS A 6 1.08 -17.25 -6.51
N GLY A 7 0.91 -16.34 -7.46
CA GLY A 7 -0.30 -16.23 -8.26
C GLY A 7 -1.46 -15.53 -7.54
N TRP A 8 -2.67 -16.06 -7.73
CA TRP A 8 -3.92 -15.53 -7.15
C TRP A 8 -4.49 -16.49 -6.10
N SER A 9 -5.19 -15.96 -5.09
CA SER A 9 -5.96 -16.76 -4.13
C SER A 9 -7.21 -16.05 -3.65
N GLU A 10 -8.13 -16.77 -3.02
CA GLU A 10 -9.32 -16.18 -2.42
C GLU A 10 -8.96 -15.16 -1.33
N ASN A 11 -9.77 -14.11 -1.24
CA ASN A 11 -9.64 -13.07 -0.23
C ASN A 11 -10.47 -13.41 1.02
N ASP A 12 -9.87 -13.30 2.19
CA ASP A 12 -10.53 -13.56 3.49
C ASP A 12 -11.73 -12.63 3.74
N ALA A 13 -11.77 -11.47 3.06
CA ALA A 13 -12.92 -10.57 3.08
C ALA A 13 -14.13 -11.08 2.27
N GLY A 14 -14.01 -12.23 1.60
CA GLY A 14 -15.06 -12.84 0.79
C GLY A 14 -15.34 -12.14 -0.54
N ILE A 15 -14.54 -11.12 -0.89
CA ILE A 15 -14.72 -10.31 -2.12
C ILE A 15 -13.38 -10.18 -2.84
N SER A 16 -13.39 -10.50 -4.14
CA SER A 16 -12.23 -10.47 -5.04
C SER A 16 -11.09 -11.41 -4.59
N LEU A 17 -9.89 -11.21 -5.11
CA LEU A 17 -8.73 -12.10 -4.95
C LEU A 17 -7.56 -11.38 -4.28
N ARG A 18 -6.75 -12.16 -3.55
CA ARG A 18 -5.38 -11.80 -3.19
C ARG A 18 -4.42 -12.17 -4.34
N PHE A 19 -3.24 -11.56 -4.31
CA PHE A 19 -2.22 -11.74 -5.34
C PHE A 19 -0.82 -11.66 -4.74
N GLY A 20 0.09 -12.45 -5.32
CA GLY A 20 1.50 -12.54 -4.95
C GLY A 20 2.40 -11.48 -5.60
N VAL A 21 3.70 -11.56 -5.30
CA VAL A 21 4.74 -10.70 -5.87
C VAL A 21 4.88 -10.91 -7.39
N ASP A 22 4.74 -12.14 -7.85
CA ASP A 22 4.82 -12.52 -9.25
C ASP A 22 3.77 -11.81 -10.11
N ILE A 23 2.53 -11.72 -9.63
CA ILE A 23 1.44 -11.01 -10.31
C ILE A 23 1.72 -9.51 -10.43
N VAL A 24 2.28 -8.88 -9.40
CA VAL A 24 2.66 -7.45 -9.46
C VAL A 24 3.72 -7.23 -10.54
N ASN A 25 4.74 -8.09 -10.58
CA ASN A 25 5.82 -7.99 -11.55
C ASN A 25 5.34 -8.23 -12.98
N GLU A 26 4.52 -9.26 -13.20
CA GLU A 26 3.92 -9.56 -14.49
C GLU A 26 3.11 -8.38 -15.02
N PHE A 27 2.18 -7.86 -14.21
CA PHE A 27 1.33 -6.72 -14.57
C PHE A 27 2.15 -5.50 -14.98
N LEU A 28 3.11 -5.09 -14.15
CA LEU A 28 3.93 -3.92 -14.41
C LEU A 28 4.79 -4.07 -15.67
N ASN A 29 5.36 -5.26 -15.89
CA ASN A 29 6.18 -5.54 -17.07
C ASN A 29 5.32 -5.55 -18.35
N GLN A 30 4.15 -6.18 -18.31
CA GLN A 30 3.20 -6.21 -19.44
C GLN A 30 2.76 -4.79 -19.84
N HIS A 31 2.52 -3.92 -18.86
CA HIS A 31 2.02 -2.57 -19.09
C HIS A 31 3.09 -1.49 -19.15
N LYS A 32 4.38 -1.86 -19.05
CA LYS A 32 5.52 -0.93 -19.06
C LYS A 32 5.37 0.19 -18.02
N MET A 33 5.00 -0.21 -16.80
CA MET A 33 4.83 0.68 -15.65
C MET A 33 5.84 0.32 -14.55
N ASP A 34 6.17 1.30 -13.71
CA ASP A 34 7.17 1.10 -12.65
C ASP A 34 6.55 0.80 -11.27
N LEU A 35 5.34 1.32 -11.00
CA LEU A 35 4.75 1.32 -9.66
C LEU A 35 3.23 1.17 -9.69
N ILE A 36 2.70 0.28 -8.85
CA ILE A 36 1.28 0.25 -8.47
C ILE A 36 1.08 1.08 -7.20
N CYS A 37 0.28 2.14 -7.25
CA CYS A 37 -0.15 2.88 -6.06
C CYS A 37 -1.59 2.50 -5.68
N ARG A 38 -1.84 2.12 -4.42
CA ARG A 38 -3.16 1.60 -4.01
C ARG A 38 -3.59 1.90 -2.56
N ALA A 39 -4.91 1.82 -2.35
CA ALA A 39 -5.73 2.02 -1.14
C ALA A 39 -5.80 0.96 -0.01
N HIS A 40 -6.96 0.98 0.67
CA HIS A 40 -7.78 -0.13 1.18
C HIS A 40 -7.27 -1.06 2.29
N LYS A 41 -5.96 -1.20 2.55
CA LYS A 41 -5.47 -1.93 3.72
C LYS A 41 -4.84 -0.94 4.70
N VAL A 42 -5.26 -0.98 5.98
CA VAL A 42 -4.62 -0.21 7.04
C VAL A 42 -3.18 -0.70 7.19
N VAL A 43 -2.23 0.23 7.23
CA VAL A 43 -0.80 -0.04 7.41
C VAL A 43 -0.25 0.88 8.48
N LYS A 44 0.66 0.37 9.31
CA LYS A 44 1.10 1.02 10.55
C LYS A 44 1.58 2.46 10.34
N GLU A 45 2.47 2.68 9.38
CA GLU A 45 3.09 3.99 9.12
C GLU A 45 2.32 4.83 8.10
N GLY A 46 1.08 4.46 7.78
CA GLY A 46 0.27 5.12 6.74
C GLY A 46 0.69 4.78 5.30
N TYR A 47 1.88 4.23 5.08
CA TYR A 47 2.27 3.63 3.80
C TYR A 47 3.08 2.34 4.00
N ALA A 48 3.07 1.47 2.99
CA ALA A 48 3.90 0.26 2.97
C ALA A 48 4.23 -0.16 1.54
N PHE A 49 5.49 -0.50 1.30
CA PHE A 49 5.94 -1.08 0.04
C PHE A 49 5.77 -2.60 0.02
N PHE A 50 5.61 -3.15 -1.18
CA PHE A 50 5.51 -4.56 -1.49
C PHE A 50 6.22 -4.83 -2.83
N ALA A 51 6.62 -6.09 -3.08
CA ALA A 51 7.27 -6.52 -4.33
C ALA A 51 8.46 -5.63 -4.72
N ASP A 52 9.48 -5.54 -3.87
CA ASP A 52 10.69 -4.71 -4.10
C ASP A 52 10.37 -3.25 -4.46
N ARG A 53 9.43 -2.67 -3.72
CA ARG A 53 8.92 -1.30 -3.89
C ARG A 53 8.18 -1.03 -5.21
N ARG A 54 7.76 -2.08 -5.92
CA ARG A 54 6.96 -1.98 -7.15
C ARG A 54 5.45 -1.86 -6.89
N LEU A 55 5.01 -2.06 -5.64
CA LEU A 55 3.68 -1.67 -5.19
C LEU A 55 3.79 -0.88 -3.89
N VAL A 56 3.03 0.21 -3.78
CA VAL A 56 2.85 0.96 -2.55
C VAL A 56 1.38 0.96 -2.13
N THR A 57 1.14 0.63 -0.87
CA THR A 57 -0.13 0.90 -0.19
C THR A 57 -0.02 2.23 0.52
N VAL A 58 -0.99 3.13 0.31
CA VAL A 58 -1.14 4.40 1.03
C VAL A 58 -2.47 4.39 1.78
N PHE A 59 -2.46 4.78 3.04
CA PHE A 59 -3.61 4.84 3.92
C PHE A 59 -3.61 6.18 4.66
N SER A 60 -4.64 7.00 4.47
CA SER A 60 -4.61 8.42 4.85
C SER A 60 -5.46 8.79 6.06
N ALA A 61 -6.09 7.81 6.72
CA ALA A 61 -6.85 8.03 7.95
C ALA A 61 -6.01 7.60 9.18
N PRO A 62 -5.42 8.55 9.95
CA PRO A 62 -4.74 8.24 11.20
C PRO A 62 -5.72 7.68 12.23
N ASN A 63 -5.22 6.80 13.10
CA ASN A 63 -6.01 6.10 14.11
C ASN A 63 -7.32 5.53 13.56
N TYR A 64 -7.25 4.73 12.50
CA TYR A 64 -8.44 4.18 11.85
C TYR A 64 -9.36 3.50 12.87
N LEU A 65 -10.66 3.76 12.79
CA LEU A 65 -11.69 3.32 13.74
C LEU A 65 -11.42 3.68 15.22
N GLY A 66 -10.51 4.63 15.48
CA GLY A 66 -10.17 5.07 16.83
C GLY A 66 -9.27 4.13 17.62
N SER A 67 -8.90 2.97 17.07
CA SER A 67 -8.23 1.89 17.82
C SER A 67 -7.02 1.27 17.12
N PHE A 68 -6.82 1.51 15.83
CA PHE A 68 -5.73 0.88 15.08
C PHE A 68 -4.36 1.48 15.38
N GLY A 69 -4.29 2.72 15.91
CA GLY A 69 -3.02 3.37 16.23
C GLY A 69 -2.11 3.66 15.03
N ASN A 70 -2.60 3.48 13.80
CA ASN A 70 -1.83 3.73 12.59
C ASN A 70 -1.65 5.23 12.33
N ALA A 71 -0.53 5.61 11.72
CA ALA A 71 -0.40 6.91 11.09
C ALA A 71 -1.22 6.97 9.79
N GLY A 72 -1.51 8.19 9.33
CA GLY A 72 -1.91 8.44 7.95
C GLY A 72 -0.69 8.78 7.08
N ALA A 73 -0.78 8.59 5.77
CA ALA A 73 0.22 9.12 4.84
C ALA A 73 -0.41 9.75 3.60
N LEU A 74 0.34 10.67 3.00
CA LEU A 74 0.12 11.24 1.68
C LEU A 74 1.38 11.04 0.85
N MET A 75 1.22 10.50 -0.37
CA MET A 75 2.32 10.37 -1.33
C MET A 75 2.28 11.54 -2.31
N SER A 76 3.38 12.28 -2.40
CA SER A 76 3.59 13.30 -3.43
C SER A 76 4.50 12.74 -4.52
N VAL A 77 4.11 12.96 -5.78
CA VAL A 77 4.88 12.55 -6.96
C VAL A 77 5.23 13.80 -7.74
N ASP A 78 6.53 14.05 -7.92
CA ASP A 78 6.99 15.24 -8.64
C ASP A 78 7.10 15.01 -10.16
N LYS A 79 7.52 16.04 -10.89
CA LYS A 79 7.72 15.98 -12.36
C LYS A 79 8.80 14.98 -12.82
N ASN A 80 9.70 14.58 -11.93
CA ASN A 80 10.73 13.58 -12.17
C ASN A 80 10.29 12.19 -11.70
N LEU A 81 9.01 12.03 -11.34
CA LEU A 81 8.41 10.82 -10.78
C LEU A 81 9.02 10.38 -9.44
N ILE A 82 9.67 11.31 -8.73
CA ILE A 82 10.17 11.04 -7.38
C ILE A 82 8.98 11.01 -6.42
N CYS A 83 8.81 9.86 -5.77
CA CYS A 83 7.79 9.65 -4.75
C CYS A 83 8.33 10.02 -3.36
N SER A 84 7.65 10.94 -2.67
CA SER A 84 7.92 11.32 -1.29
C SER A 84 6.66 11.16 -0.42
N PHE A 85 6.84 10.94 0.89
CA PHE A 85 5.74 10.68 1.80
C PHE A 85 5.70 11.70 2.92
N MET A 86 4.54 12.30 3.14
CA MET A 86 4.21 13.04 4.36
C MET A 86 3.42 12.11 5.28
N VAL A 87 3.89 11.94 6.52
CA VAL A 87 3.27 11.06 7.52
C VAL A 87 2.53 11.91 8.56
N LEU A 88 1.27 11.56 8.79
CA LEU A 88 0.36 12.17 9.76
C LEU A 88 0.29 11.27 10.99
N CYS A 89 1.15 11.55 11.97
CA CYS A 89 1.17 10.82 13.24
C CYS A 89 0.02 11.24 14.16
N ILE A 90 -0.47 10.30 14.95
CA ILE A 90 -1.41 10.60 16.03
C ILE A 90 -0.65 11.40 17.09
N SER A 91 -1.10 12.63 17.36
CA SER A 91 -0.63 13.41 18.50
C SER A 91 -1.66 13.28 19.60
N TYR A 92 -1.33 12.58 20.67
CA TYR A 92 -2.07 12.71 21.92
C TYR A 92 -1.62 14.04 22.54
N TYR A 93 -2.45 15.07 22.46
CA TYR A 93 -2.27 16.21 23.35
C TYR A 93 -2.43 15.69 24.78
N GLN A 94 -1.36 15.77 25.58
CA GLN A 94 -1.44 15.81 27.03
C GLN A 94 -1.97 17.18 27.46
#